data_AF-A0A534SAE0-F1
#
_entry.id   AF-A0A534SAE0-F1
#
_cell.length_a   1.000
_cell.length_b   1.000
_cell.length_c   1.000
_cell.angle_alpha   90.00
_cell.angle_beta   90.00
_cell.angle_gamma   90.00
#
_symmetry.space_group_name_H-M   'P 1'
#
loop_
_entity.id
_entity.type
_entity.pdbx_description
1 polymer ?
#
loop_
_entity_poly.entity_id
_entity_poly.type
_entity_poly.pdbx_seq_one_letter_code
_entity_poly.pdbx_strand_id
1 'polypeptide(L)'
;MNGEPQHGPTALAKVLIFLIIGASLAGAAYFFKDTLFPGRDHRDIDVAKFRDQQGQTPAGGSEAFDPKGITTVSEYKYVPQERLPPVKGVSAYKWDAKTKVVQFPINVWIGWLPIVAANHGFAPNPDSVFAKKYGFQVNLKLIDDPVVARDAFAAGESHILWGTLDMMALFAPELMRDSRTAPRIYQQIDWSNGGDGIVVRDTIRSVSDLKGKTIVYAQNSPSQYFINNLLLNAGIQPGAVKHKFTATAFEAAAAFVADRSIDACVSWAPDIYKIPEKVKGTRILRG
;
A
#
# COMPACT_ATOMS: atom_id res chain seq x y z
N MET A 1 24.10 -61.70 32.55
CA MET A 1 24.60 -60.34 32.26
C MET A 1 25.63 -60.46 31.16
N ASN A 2 25.27 -60.18 29.91
CA ASN A 2 26.24 -60.08 28.81
C ASN A 2 25.71 -59.00 27.85
N GLY A 3 26.41 -57.87 27.81
CA GLY A 3 26.09 -56.74 26.95
C GLY A 3 26.50 -57.02 25.51
N GLU A 4 25.60 -56.71 24.57
CA GLU A 4 25.93 -56.67 23.16
C GLU A 4 26.81 -55.46 22.84
N PRO A 5 27.82 -55.60 21.97
CA PRO A 5 28.70 -54.50 21.59
C PRO A 5 27.99 -53.55 20.61
N GLN A 6 27.93 -52.26 20.96
CA GLN A 6 27.54 -51.20 20.01
C GLN A 6 28.58 -51.11 18.87
N HIS A 7 28.17 -51.50 17.67
CA HIS A 7 28.97 -51.26 16.47
C HIS A 7 28.79 -49.79 16.02
N GLY A 8 29.73 -48.94 16.42
CA GLY A 8 29.83 -47.58 15.89
C GLY A 8 30.17 -47.58 14.39
N PRO A 9 29.94 -46.46 13.68
CA PRO A 9 30.15 -46.38 12.24
C PRO A 9 31.59 -46.77 11.86
N THR A 10 31.72 -47.55 10.78
CA THR A 10 33.00 -48.00 10.23
C THR A 10 33.89 -46.80 9.89
N ALA A 11 35.21 -47.00 9.88
CA ALA A 11 36.17 -45.92 9.63
C ALA A 11 35.87 -45.16 8.32
N LEU A 12 35.43 -45.89 7.28
CA LEU A 12 35.03 -45.31 6.00
C LEU A 12 33.77 -44.43 6.11
N ALA A 13 32.78 -44.86 6.89
CA ALA A 13 31.54 -44.10 7.11
C ALA A 13 31.80 -42.82 7.92
N LYS A 14 32.71 -42.87 8.90
CA LYS A 14 33.14 -41.68 9.64
C LYS A 14 33.82 -40.67 8.71
N VAL A 15 34.73 -41.13 7.84
CA VAL A 15 35.41 -40.27 6.85
C VAL A 15 34.40 -39.60 5.92
N LEU A 16 33.41 -40.34 5.42
CA LEU A 16 32.39 -39.79 4.52
C LEU A 16 31.52 -38.72 5.22
N ILE A 17 31.12 -38.97 6.47
CA ILE A 17 30.36 -38.01 7.28
C ILE A 17 31.19 -36.74 7.53
N PHE A 18 32.48 -36.88 7.85
CA PHE A 18 33.38 -35.73 8.02
C PHE A 18 33.54 -34.92 6.73
N LEU A 19 33.60 -35.57 5.57
CA LEU A 19 33.67 -34.87 4.28
C LEU A 19 32.39 -34.11 3.94
N ILE A 20 31.22 -34.71 4.21
CA ILE A 20 29.93 -34.07 3.97
C ILE A 20 29.74 -32.87 4.91
N ILE A 21 30.05 -33.03 6.19
CA ILE A 21 30.00 -31.94 7.17
C ILE A 21 31.00 -30.84 6.80
N GLY A 22 32.23 -31.21 6.41
CA GLY A 22 33.26 -30.27 5.97
C GLY A 22 32.83 -29.46 4.73
N ALA A 23 32.26 -30.12 3.71
CA ALA A 23 31.75 -29.46 2.51
C ALA A 23 30.55 -28.53 2.83
N SER A 24 29.69 -28.94 3.77
CA SER A 24 28.52 -28.16 4.19
C SER A 24 28.92 -26.92 4.99
N LEU A 25 29.90 -27.05 5.89
CA LEU A 25 30.47 -25.93 6.65
C LEU A 25 31.27 -24.98 5.77
N ALA A 26 32.04 -25.50 4.79
CA ALA A 26 32.75 -24.68 3.81
C ALA A 26 31.77 -23.92 2.89
N GLY A 27 30.70 -24.58 2.44
CA GLY A 27 29.63 -23.94 1.66
C GLY A 27 28.90 -22.85 2.44
N ALA A 28 28.58 -23.10 3.71
CA ALA A 28 27.98 -22.10 4.59
C ALA A 28 28.93 -20.92 4.86
N ALA A 29 30.21 -21.18 5.12
CA ALA A 29 31.22 -20.13 5.32
C ALA A 29 31.42 -19.27 4.05
N TYR A 30 31.35 -19.87 2.85
CA TYR A 30 31.42 -19.13 1.59
C TYR A 30 30.16 -18.27 1.35
N PHE A 31 28.96 -18.81 1.61
CA PHE A 31 27.69 -18.10 1.43
C PHE A 31 27.48 -16.97 2.45
N PHE A 32 28.02 -17.10 3.66
CA PHE A 32 27.90 -16.11 4.73
C PHE A 32 29.19 -15.32 4.98
N LYS A 33 30.18 -15.37 4.09
CA LYS A 33 31.47 -14.69 4.27
C LYS A 33 31.32 -13.18 4.51
N ASP A 34 30.37 -12.55 3.83
CA ASP A 34 30.10 -11.10 3.90
C ASP A 34 29.33 -10.73 5.19
N THR A 35 28.73 -11.71 5.86
CA THR A 35 28.03 -11.55 7.15
C THR A 35 28.93 -11.87 8.34
N LEU A 36 29.85 -12.84 8.18
CA LEU A 36 30.75 -13.30 9.24
C LEU A 36 32.03 -12.46 9.36
N PHE A 37 32.52 -11.88 8.27
CA PHE A 37 33.70 -11.03 8.27
C PHE A 37 33.49 -9.77 7.43
N PRO A 38 32.66 -8.80 7.89
CA PRO A 38 32.59 -7.50 7.25
C PRO A 38 33.96 -6.80 7.39
N GLY A 39 34.71 -6.75 6.29
CA GLY A 39 35.94 -5.97 6.21
C GLY A 39 35.63 -4.48 6.41
N ARG A 40 36.06 -3.91 7.53
CA ARG A 40 36.25 -2.47 7.69
C ARG A 40 37.54 -2.10 6.96
N ASP A 41 37.42 -1.42 5.83
CA ASP A 41 38.50 -0.57 5.35
C ASP A 41 37.91 0.82 5.06
N HIS A 42 38.10 1.70 6.04
CA HIS A 42 37.87 3.13 5.93
C HIS A 42 38.93 3.69 4.98
N ARG A 43 38.50 4.15 3.80
CA ARG A 43 39.20 5.25 3.14
C ARG A 43 38.28 6.45 3.19
N ASP A 44 38.45 7.20 4.26
CA ASP A 44 37.86 8.51 4.42
C ASP A 44 38.34 9.39 3.27
N ILE A 45 37.40 9.79 2.41
CA ILE A 45 37.59 11.02 1.65
C ILE A 45 37.17 12.13 2.61
N ASP A 46 38.11 12.99 2.94
CA ASP A 46 37.93 14.08 3.89
C ASP A 46 36.88 15.10 3.37
N VAL A 47 35.65 14.91 3.82
CA VAL A 47 34.46 15.72 3.48
C VAL A 47 34.56 17.12 4.13
N ALA A 48 35.50 17.36 5.05
CA ALA A 48 35.70 18.68 5.62
C ALA A 48 36.07 19.71 4.55
N LYS A 49 36.80 19.30 3.49
CA LYS A 49 37.19 20.20 2.40
C LYS A 49 36.11 20.48 1.36
N PHE A 50 34.96 19.82 1.42
CA PHE A 50 33.80 20.12 0.58
C PHE A 50 32.73 20.98 1.30
N ARG A 51 32.91 21.26 2.60
CA ARG A 51 31.97 22.05 3.42
C ARG A 51 32.10 23.58 3.28
N ASP A 52 33.12 24.09 2.61
CA ASP A 52 33.44 25.54 2.65
C ASP A 52 32.93 26.37 1.46
N GLN A 53 32.10 25.81 0.57
CA GLN A 53 31.55 26.56 -0.57
C GLN A 53 30.06 26.33 -0.80
N GLN A 54 29.22 26.83 0.12
CA GLN A 54 28.05 27.68 -0.20
C GLN A 54 27.33 28.11 1.08
N GLY A 55 27.18 29.43 1.21
CA GLY A 55 26.95 30.14 2.47
C GLY A 55 25.51 30.20 3.00
N GLN A 56 25.47 30.70 4.24
CA GLN A 56 24.34 30.95 5.16
C GLN A 56 23.30 31.91 4.55
N THR A 57 22.03 31.96 4.96
CA THR A 57 21.48 32.49 6.25
C THR A 57 19.92 32.41 6.19
N PRO A 58 19.10 32.65 7.25
CA PRO A 58 19.27 32.51 8.71
C PRO A 58 18.27 31.53 9.37
N ALA A 59 18.57 31.16 10.62
CA ALA A 59 17.72 30.45 11.56
C ALA A 59 16.55 31.31 12.08
N GLY A 60 15.43 30.65 12.40
CA GLY A 60 14.31 31.26 13.12
C GLY A 60 13.39 30.21 13.76
N GLY A 61 13.45 30.15 15.10
CA GLY A 61 12.36 29.77 16.02
C GLY A 61 11.80 28.35 15.95
N SER A 62 12.10 27.54 16.97
CA SER A 62 11.31 26.37 17.32
C SER A 62 9.97 26.81 17.91
N GLU A 63 8.98 27.05 17.05
CA GLU A 63 7.58 26.96 17.45
C GLU A 63 7.22 25.48 17.54
N ALA A 64 6.51 25.10 18.60
CA ALA A 64 5.92 23.78 18.68
C ALA A 64 5.06 23.57 17.43
N PHE A 65 5.36 22.52 16.67
CA PHE A 65 4.61 22.18 15.47
C PHE A 65 3.19 21.80 15.89
N ASP A 66 2.21 22.68 15.64
CA ASP A 66 0.78 22.38 15.84
C ASP A 66 0.21 21.77 14.55
N PRO A 67 -0.05 20.45 14.50
CA PRO A 67 -0.58 19.80 13.31
C PRO A 67 -2.06 20.12 13.03
N LYS A 68 -2.77 20.84 13.93
CA LYS A 68 -4.21 21.08 13.80
C LYS A 68 -4.55 21.81 12.50
N GLY A 69 -5.42 21.20 11.69
CA GLY A 69 -5.93 21.79 10.44
C GLY A 69 -4.95 21.73 9.25
N ILE A 70 -3.85 21.01 9.37
CA ILE A 70 -2.96 20.66 8.24
C ILE A 70 -3.54 19.47 7.49
N THR A 71 -3.85 18.41 8.21
CA THR A 71 -4.45 17.18 7.70
C THR A 71 -5.92 17.08 8.09
N THR A 72 -6.66 16.23 7.37
CA THR A 72 -8.09 16.00 7.62
C THR A 72 -8.32 15.26 8.95
N VAL A 73 -7.34 14.46 9.38
CA VAL A 73 -7.30 13.81 10.69
C VAL A 73 -5.99 14.17 11.43
N SER A 74 -6.01 14.16 12.76
CA SER A 74 -4.82 14.37 13.60
C SER A 74 -4.25 13.10 14.22
N GLU A 75 -5.07 12.06 14.33
CA GLU A 75 -4.69 10.77 14.90
C GLU A 75 -4.33 9.79 13.79
N TYR A 76 -3.41 8.88 14.10
CA TYR A 76 -3.02 7.81 13.19
C TYR A 76 -2.56 6.57 13.96
N LYS A 77 -2.75 5.40 13.36
CA LYS A 77 -2.23 4.15 13.87
C LYS A 77 -1.52 3.37 12.77
N TYR A 78 -0.34 2.84 13.09
CA TYR A 78 0.32 1.88 12.21
C TYR A 78 -0.35 0.52 12.27
N VAL A 79 -0.53 -0.09 11.11
CA VAL A 79 -1.01 -1.46 10.97
C VAL A 79 0.14 -2.37 10.48
N PRO A 80 0.18 -3.65 10.88
CA PRO A 80 1.17 -4.58 10.35
C PRO A 80 0.93 -4.83 8.85
N GLN A 81 1.95 -5.32 8.14
CA GLN A 81 1.76 -5.76 6.77
C GLN A 81 0.83 -6.99 6.76
N GLU A 82 -0.22 -6.94 5.95
CA GLU A 82 -1.20 -8.02 5.81
C GLU A 82 -1.16 -8.59 4.40
N ARG A 83 -1.35 -9.92 4.30
CA ARG A 83 -1.60 -10.55 3.00
C ARG A 83 -3.09 -10.45 2.69
N LEU A 84 -3.43 -10.33 1.41
CA LEU A 84 -4.83 -10.40 1.00
C LEU A 84 -5.45 -11.71 1.51
N PRO A 85 -6.57 -11.64 2.26
CA PRO A 85 -7.21 -12.85 2.76
C PRO A 85 -7.82 -13.63 1.58
N PRO A 86 -7.92 -14.96 1.68
CA PRO A 86 -8.63 -15.76 0.68
C PRO A 86 -10.06 -15.26 0.47
N VAL A 87 -10.54 -15.29 -0.76
CA VAL A 87 -11.94 -15.00 -1.06
C VAL A 87 -12.80 -16.14 -0.52
N LYS A 88 -13.85 -15.80 0.23
CA LYS A 88 -14.82 -16.76 0.75
C LYS A 88 -16.18 -16.49 0.12
N GLY A 89 -16.94 -17.56 -0.08
CA GLY A 89 -18.27 -17.51 -0.67
C GLY A 89 -18.25 -17.77 -2.17
N VAL A 90 -19.46 -17.99 -2.70
CA VAL A 90 -19.72 -18.16 -4.12
C VAL A 90 -20.87 -17.23 -4.44
N SER A 91 -20.69 -16.33 -5.42
CA SER A 91 -21.67 -15.26 -5.62
C SER A 91 -22.99 -15.86 -6.11
N ALA A 92 -23.98 -15.87 -5.23
CA ALA A 92 -25.37 -16.08 -5.58
C ALA A 92 -26.06 -14.74 -5.32
N TYR A 93 -25.97 -13.83 -6.28
CA TYR A 93 -26.49 -12.47 -6.12
C TYR A 93 -27.92 -12.47 -5.58
N LYS A 94 -28.13 -11.71 -4.51
CA LYS A 94 -29.45 -11.54 -3.92
C LYS A 94 -30.24 -10.52 -4.73
N TRP A 95 -31.13 -11.01 -5.58
CA TRP A 95 -32.03 -10.18 -6.37
C TRP A 95 -33.49 -10.43 -5.98
N ASP A 96 -34.20 -9.34 -5.65
CA ASP A 96 -35.65 -9.37 -5.49
C ASP A 96 -36.32 -8.69 -6.70
N ALA A 97 -37.04 -9.48 -7.49
CA ALA A 97 -37.75 -8.98 -8.66
C ALA A 97 -38.88 -7.99 -8.31
N LYS A 98 -39.39 -8.02 -7.07
CA LYS A 98 -40.40 -7.10 -6.56
C LYS A 98 -39.79 -5.78 -6.11
N THR A 99 -38.57 -5.83 -5.56
CA THR A 99 -37.80 -4.67 -5.11
C THR A 99 -36.48 -4.59 -5.87
N LYS A 100 -36.56 -4.08 -7.11
CA LYS A 100 -35.44 -3.99 -8.06
C LYS A 100 -34.40 -2.96 -7.59
N VAL A 101 -33.57 -3.33 -6.61
CA VAL A 101 -32.54 -2.46 -6.02
C VAL A 101 -31.15 -3.03 -6.28
N VAL A 102 -30.35 -2.29 -7.04
CA VAL A 102 -28.94 -2.60 -7.28
C VAL A 102 -28.12 -2.13 -6.09
N GLN A 103 -27.58 -3.08 -5.32
CA GLN A 103 -26.55 -2.83 -4.30
C GLN A 103 -25.22 -2.45 -4.96
N PHE A 104 -24.82 -1.18 -4.81
CA PHE A 104 -23.66 -0.59 -5.48
C PHE A 104 -22.71 0.01 -4.42
N PRO A 105 -21.68 -0.72 -3.97
CA PRO A 105 -20.69 -0.16 -3.06
C PRO A 105 -19.85 0.91 -3.76
N ILE A 106 -19.50 1.96 -3.02
CA ILE A 106 -18.55 3.01 -3.40
C ILE A 106 -17.57 3.25 -2.26
N ASN A 107 -16.35 3.69 -2.58
CA ASN A 107 -15.40 4.22 -1.61
C ASN A 107 -15.57 5.74 -1.43
N VAL A 108 -14.86 6.33 -0.47
CA VAL A 108 -14.80 7.78 -0.29
C VAL A 108 -13.94 8.38 -1.41
N TRP A 109 -14.57 8.73 -2.52
CA TRP A 109 -13.92 9.34 -3.67
C TRP A 109 -14.84 10.30 -4.42
N ILE A 110 -14.30 11.44 -4.85
CA ILE A 110 -15.09 12.50 -5.50
C ILE A 110 -15.61 12.10 -6.89
N GLY A 111 -14.96 11.14 -7.55
CA GLY A 111 -15.40 10.58 -8.83
C GLY A 111 -16.82 10.00 -8.83
N TRP A 112 -17.37 9.68 -7.65
CA TRP A 112 -18.73 9.18 -7.50
C TRP A 112 -19.82 10.25 -7.50
N LEU A 113 -19.47 11.55 -7.47
CA LEU A 113 -20.48 12.62 -7.43
C LEU A 113 -21.52 12.56 -8.55
N PRO A 114 -21.18 12.24 -9.83
CA PRO A 114 -22.18 12.13 -10.88
C PRO A 114 -23.24 11.05 -10.63
N ILE A 115 -22.86 9.88 -10.10
CA ILE A 115 -23.84 8.82 -9.79
C ILE A 115 -24.68 9.18 -8.56
N VAL A 116 -24.09 9.84 -7.55
CA VAL A 116 -24.83 10.35 -6.38
C VAL A 116 -25.87 11.39 -6.83
N ALA A 117 -25.50 12.29 -7.73
CA ALA A 117 -26.41 13.28 -8.30
C ALA A 117 -27.52 12.61 -9.12
N ALA A 118 -27.21 11.64 -9.98
CA ALA A 118 -28.21 10.90 -10.76
C ALA A 118 -29.14 10.03 -9.89
N ASN A 119 -28.67 9.57 -8.73
CA ASN A 119 -29.43 8.79 -7.76
C ASN A 119 -30.22 9.64 -6.75
N HIS A 120 -30.03 10.97 -6.75
CA HIS A 120 -30.62 11.90 -5.76
C HIS A 120 -30.21 11.55 -4.31
N GLY A 121 -28.93 11.21 -4.11
CA GLY A 121 -28.38 10.80 -2.83
C GLY A 121 -27.95 9.32 -2.81
N PHE A 122 -27.74 8.79 -1.61
CA PHE A 122 -27.14 7.46 -1.44
C PHE A 122 -28.18 6.35 -1.39
N ALA A 123 -29.36 6.63 -0.85
CA ALA A 123 -30.44 5.66 -0.70
C ALA A 123 -31.14 5.37 -2.05
N PRO A 124 -31.81 4.21 -2.18
CA PRO A 124 -32.74 3.95 -3.28
C PRO A 124 -33.76 5.08 -3.41
N ASN A 125 -33.88 5.63 -4.62
CA ASN A 125 -34.77 6.75 -4.88
C ASN A 125 -35.63 6.51 -6.12
N PRO A 126 -36.98 6.52 -6.01
CA PRO A 126 -37.89 6.36 -7.16
C PRO A 126 -37.85 7.54 -8.15
N ASP A 127 -37.33 8.71 -7.72
CA ASP A 127 -37.14 9.87 -8.58
C ASP A 127 -35.78 9.90 -9.30
N SER A 128 -34.90 8.94 -9.02
CA SER A 128 -33.60 8.82 -9.67
C SER A 128 -33.71 8.59 -11.19
N VAL A 129 -32.63 8.90 -11.90
CA VAL A 129 -32.49 8.58 -13.33
C VAL A 129 -32.66 7.07 -13.56
N PHE A 130 -32.14 6.24 -12.65
CA PHE A 130 -32.24 4.78 -12.70
C PHE A 130 -33.69 4.31 -12.66
N ALA A 131 -34.46 4.81 -11.70
CA ALA A 131 -35.85 4.41 -11.53
C ALA A 131 -36.71 4.90 -12.70
N LYS A 132 -36.60 6.18 -13.06
CA LYS A 132 -37.44 6.80 -14.08
C LYS A 132 -37.17 6.31 -15.50
N LYS A 133 -35.92 6.02 -15.85
CA LYS A 133 -35.54 5.61 -17.21
C LYS A 133 -35.41 4.10 -17.39
N TYR A 134 -35.00 3.38 -16.35
CA TYR A 134 -34.61 1.97 -16.45
C TYR A 134 -35.37 1.04 -15.50
N GLY A 135 -36.24 1.56 -14.63
CA GLY A 135 -37.16 0.76 -13.81
C GLY A 135 -36.49 0.00 -12.66
N PHE A 136 -35.30 0.42 -12.21
CA PHE A 136 -34.62 -0.10 -11.01
C PHE A 136 -34.05 1.05 -10.18
N GLN A 137 -33.85 0.83 -8.89
CA GLN A 137 -33.23 1.80 -7.98
C GLN A 137 -31.79 1.38 -7.64
N VAL A 138 -30.97 2.33 -7.19
CA VAL A 138 -29.59 2.05 -6.78
C VAL A 138 -29.42 2.38 -5.29
N ASN A 139 -28.76 1.48 -4.56
CA ASN A 139 -28.34 1.71 -3.19
C ASN A 139 -26.81 1.92 -3.17
N LEU A 140 -26.38 3.17 -3.05
CA LEU A 140 -24.97 3.54 -2.95
C LEU A 140 -24.50 3.32 -1.51
N LYS A 141 -23.83 2.19 -1.25
CA LYS A 141 -23.32 1.84 0.08
C LYS A 141 -21.88 2.31 0.22
N LEU A 142 -21.56 3.05 1.28
CA LEU A 142 -20.18 3.42 1.55
C LEU A 142 -19.43 2.21 2.13
N ILE A 143 -18.56 1.61 1.33
CA ILE A 143 -17.66 0.52 1.71
C ILE A 143 -16.29 0.90 1.18
N ASP A 144 -15.50 1.57 2.03
CA ASP A 144 -14.21 2.15 1.67
C ASP A 144 -13.07 1.12 1.61
N ASP A 145 -13.18 0.05 2.40
CA ASP A 145 -12.20 -1.04 2.39
C ASP A 145 -12.45 -1.95 1.16
N PRO A 146 -11.45 -2.10 0.27
CA PRO A 146 -11.62 -2.88 -0.95
C PRO A 146 -11.70 -4.39 -0.70
N VAL A 147 -11.12 -4.91 0.40
CA VAL A 147 -11.27 -6.31 0.80
C VAL A 147 -12.70 -6.57 1.27
N VAL A 148 -13.28 -5.66 2.05
CA VAL A 148 -14.69 -5.75 2.46
C VAL A 148 -15.62 -5.63 1.24
N ALA A 149 -15.34 -4.73 0.31
CA ALA A 149 -16.11 -4.60 -0.93
C ALA A 149 -16.05 -5.87 -1.80
N ARG A 150 -14.85 -6.46 -1.95
CA ARG A 150 -14.62 -7.73 -2.65
C ARG A 150 -15.39 -8.87 -2.00
N ASP A 151 -15.34 -8.97 -0.67
CA ASP A 151 -16.02 -10.05 0.06
C ASP A 151 -17.54 -9.90 -0.02
N ALA A 152 -18.08 -8.68 0.02
CA ALA A 152 -19.50 -8.42 -0.22
C ALA A 152 -19.93 -8.83 -1.64
N PHE A 153 -19.10 -8.58 -2.64
CA PHE A 153 -19.33 -9.00 -4.03
C PHE A 153 -19.28 -10.53 -4.17
N ALA A 154 -18.27 -11.16 -3.58
CA ALA A 154 -18.10 -12.61 -3.62
C ALA A 154 -19.21 -13.37 -2.87
N ALA A 155 -19.76 -12.77 -1.80
CA ALA A 155 -20.90 -13.31 -1.05
C ALA A 155 -22.26 -13.05 -1.75
N GLY A 156 -22.31 -12.24 -2.82
CA GLY A 156 -23.54 -11.88 -3.51
C GLY A 156 -24.38 -10.81 -2.81
N GLU A 157 -23.81 -10.11 -1.81
CA GLU A 157 -24.45 -9.00 -1.09
C GLU A 157 -24.35 -7.67 -1.86
N SER A 158 -23.36 -7.55 -2.75
CA SER A 158 -23.27 -6.46 -3.74
C SER A 158 -23.29 -7.01 -5.16
N HIS A 159 -23.89 -6.24 -6.07
CA HIS A 159 -23.87 -6.57 -7.50
C HIS A 159 -22.65 -5.98 -8.21
N ILE A 160 -22.11 -4.90 -7.65
CA ILE A 160 -20.97 -4.16 -8.18
C ILE A 160 -19.78 -4.32 -7.23
N LEU A 161 -18.59 -4.39 -7.80
CA LEU A 161 -17.31 -4.26 -7.12
C LEU A 161 -16.61 -3.03 -7.71
N TRP A 162 -16.18 -2.12 -6.85
CA TRP A 162 -15.33 -1.00 -7.23
C TRP A 162 -13.86 -1.33 -6.95
N GLY A 163 -12.96 -0.62 -7.61
CA GLY A 163 -11.52 -0.65 -7.35
C GLY A 163 -10.74 -0.07 -8.52
N THR A 164 -9.47 0.21 -8.29
CA THR A 164 -8.55 0.56 -9.38
C THR A 164 -8.32 -0.66 -10.28
N LEU A 165 -7.86 -0.44 -11.51
CA LEU A 165 -7.66 -1.53 -12.47
C LEU A 165 -6.64 -2.56 -11.96
N ASP A 166 -5.59 -2.09 -11.30
CA ASP A 166 -4.58 -2.91 -10.63
C ASP A 166 -5.13 -3.71 -9.45
N MET A 167 -6.01 -3.14 -8.61
CA MET A 167 -6.74 -3.91 -7.58
C MET A 167 -7.53 -5.06 -8.20
N MET A 168 -8.21 -4.80 -9.32
CA MET A 168 -8.97 -5.84 -10.00
C MET A 168 -8.05 -6.96 -10.49
N ALA A 169 -6.87 -6.64 -11.01
CA ALA A 169 -5.86 -7.63 -11.38
C ALA A 169 -5.35 -8.43 -10.17
N LEU A 170 -5.26 -7.84 -8.98
CA LEU A 170 -4.87 -8.55 -7.76
C LEU A 170 -5.96 -9.44 -7.18
N PHE A 171 -7.23 -9.05 -7.30
CA PHE A 171 -8.36 -9.87 -6.86
C PHE A 171 -8.71 -10.98 -7.85
N ALA A 172 -8.40 -10.80 -9.14
CA ALA A 172 -8.76 -11.72 -10.20
C ALA A 172 -8.33 -13.18 -9.96
N PRO A 173 -7.10 -13.51 -9.52
CA PRO A 173 -6.68 -14.90 -9.31
C PRO A 173 -7.57 -15.69 -8.35
N GLU A 174 -8.10 -15.03 -7.32
CA GLU A 174 -9.00 -15.65 -6.35
C GLU A 174 -10.45 -15.60 -6.85
N LEU A 175 -10.92 -14.45 -7.34
CA LEU A 175 -12.30 -14.27 -7.81
C LEU A 175 -12.63 -15.12 -9.04
N MET A 176 -11.65 -15.44 -9.89
CA MET A 176 -11.87 -16.24 -11.10
C MET A 176 -11.89 -17.74 -10.85
N ARG A 177 -11.60 -18.21 -9.63
CA ARG A 177 -11.69 -19.65 -9.28
C ARG A 177 -13.11 -20.20 -9.38
N ASP A 178 -14.11 -19.33 -9.23
CA ASP A 178 -15.51 -19.65 -9.46
C ASP A 178 -16.08 -18.68 -10.49
N SER A 179 -16.75 -19.20 -11.52
CA SER A 179 -17.32 -18.39 -12.60
C SER A 179 -18.38 -17.40 -12.13
N ARG A 180 -18.99 -17.64 -10.96
CA ARG A 180 -20.01 -16.75 -10.38
C ARG A 180 -19.41 -15.50 -9.74
N THR A 181 -18.17 -15.60 -9.25
CA THR A 181 -17.44 -14.48 -8.65
C THR A 181 -16.51 -13.79 -9.65
N ALA A 182 -16.40 -14.29 -10.89
CA ALA A 182 -15.53 -13.73 -11.91
C ALA A 182 -16.04 -12.34 -12.36
N PRO A 183 -15.33 -11.25 -12.04
CA PRO A 183 -15.80 -9.91 -12.36
C PRO A 183 -15.68 -9.63 -13.86
N ARG A 184 -16.58 -8.78 -14.37
CA ARG A 184 -16.44 -8.16 -15.69
C ARG A 184 -16.19 -6.68 -15.49
N ILE A 185 -15.11 -6.17 -16.06
CA ILE A 185 -14.84 -4.73 -16.06
C ILE A 185 -15.62 -4.11 -17.21
N TYR A 186 -16.63 -3.30 -16.89
CA TYR A 186 -17.53 -2.71 -17.88
C TYR A 186 -17.59 -1.18 -17.84
N GLN A 187 -16.98 -0.55 -16.82
CA GLN A 187 -17.02 0.89 -16.63
C GLN A 187 -15.73 1.40 -15.98
N GLN A 188 -15.19 2.48 -16.56
CA GLN A 188 -14.20 3.34 -15.92
C GLN A 188 -14.92 4.59 -15.40
N ILE A 189 -14.69 4.95 -14.13
CA ILE A 189 -15.32 6.10 -13.49
C ILE A 189 -14.56 7.39 -13.82
N ASP A 190 -13.25 7.37 -13.57
CA ASP A 190 -12.36 8.50 -13.87
C ASP A 190 -10.90 8.04 -13.99
N TRP A 191 -10.03 9.04 -14.12
CA TRP A 191 -8.60 8.92 -13.88
C TRP A 191 -8.28 9.69 -12.60
N SER A 192 -7.47 9.14 -11.70
CA SER A 192 -6.99 9.83 -10.49
C SER A 192 -6.08 11.05 -10.75
N ASN A 193 -6.02 11.57 -11.98
CA ASN A 193 -5.04 12.57 -12.41
C ASN A 193 -5.10 13.85 -11.55
N GLY A 194 -4.15 13.98 -10.62
CA GLY A 194 -4.05 15.08 -9.65
C GLY A 194 -4.90 14.94 -8.38
N GLY A 195 -5.66 13.85 -8.21
CA GLY A 195 -6.41 13.60 -6.97
C GLY A 195 -5.58 12.87 -5.90
N ASP A 196 -4.75 11.93 -6.33
CA ASP A 196 -3.75 11.24 -5.50
C ASP A 196 -2.38 11.90 -5.63
N GLY A 197 -1.58 11.87 -4.56
CA GLY A 197 -0.26 12.51 -4.56
C GLY A 197 0.71 11.89 -3.55
N ILE A 198 1.99 12.02 -3.87
CA ILE A 198 3.08 11.66 -2.96
C ILE A 198 3.70 12.94 -2.45
N VAL A 199 3.61 13.16 -1.15
CA VAL A 199 4.28 14.28 -0.48
C VAL A 199 5.59 13.77 0.10
N VAL A 200 6.67 14.47 -0.17
CA VAL A 200 8.03 14.09 0.24
C VAL A 200 8.70 15.22 1.00
N ARG A 201 9.73 14.89 1.77
CA ARG A 201 10.68 15.89 2.28
C ARG A 201 11.47 16.49 1.12
N ASP A 202 11.87 17.76 1.24
CA ASP A 202 12.55 18.52 0.17
C ASP A 202 13.91 17.95 -0.26
N THR A 203 14.48 17.05 0.53
CA THR A 203 15.69 16.29 0.19
C THR A 203 15.44 15.26 -0.92
N ILE A 204 14.20 14.86 -1.15
CA ILE A 204 13.79 13.95 -2.24
C ILE A 204 13.33 14.81 -3.42
N ARG A 205 14.07 14.73 -4.53
CA ARG A 205 13.81 15.54 -5.73
C ARG A 205 13.29 14.72 -6.90
N SER A 206 13.52 13.41 -6.87
CA SER A 206 13.13 12.46 -7.90
C SER A 206 12.64 11.14 -7.29
N VAL A 207 11.96 10.32 -8.09
CA VAL A 207 11.53 8.98 -7.66
C VAL A 207 12.73 8.11 -7.24
N SER A 208 13.88 8.26 -7.90
CA SER A 208 15.12 7.56 -7.57
C SER A 208 15.61 7.80 -6.15
N ASP A 209 15.34 9.00 -5.59
CA ASP A 209 15.76 9.36 -4.23
C ASP A 209 14.95 8.64 -3.15
N LEU A 210 13.85 7.96 -3.52
CA LEU A 210 13.05 7.14 -2.60
C LEU A 210 13.76 5.85 -2.16
N LYS A 211 14.83 5.44 -2.85
CA LYS A 211 15.58 4.23 -2.49
C LYS A 211 16.16 4.35 -1.07
N GLY A 212 15.84 3.38 -0.23
CA GLY A 212 16.22 3.30 1.18
C GLY A 212 15.39 4.18 2.13
N LYS A 213 14.42 4.94 1.61
CA LYS A 213 13.58 5.87 2.36
C LYS A 213 12.37 5.19 2.99
N THR A 214 11.82 5.83 4.01
CA THR A 214 10.61 5.41 4.71
C THR A 214 9.40 6.08 4.11
N ILE A 215 8.48 5.27 3.57
CA ILE A 215 7.24 5.73 2.93
C ILE A 215 6.05 5.22 3.75
N VAL A 216 5.13 6.12 4.08
CA VAL A 216 3.87 5.78 4.77
C VAL A 216 2.67 5.90 3.82
N TYR A 217 1.79 4.91 3.84
CA TYR A 217 0.58 4.92 3.02
C TYR A 217 -0.46 3.94 3.56
N ALA A 218 -1.71 4.05 3.11
CA ALA A 218 -2.75 3.11 3.48
C ALA A 218 -2.54 1.74 2.81
N GLN A 219 -2.55 0.67 3.59
CA GLN A 219 -2.37 -0.68 3.05
C GLN A 219 -3.61 -1.16 2.28
N ASN A 220 -3.39 -2.02 1.29
CA ASN A 220 -4.39 -2.59 0.39
C ASN A 220 -5.25 -1.54 -0.33
N SER A 221 -4.76 -0.31 -0.42
CA SER A 221 -5.53 0.86 -0.89
C SER A 221 -4.96 1.42 -2.21
N PRO A 222 -5.67 2.34 -2.89
CA PRO A 222 -5.16 3.02 -4.08
C PRO A 222 -3.78 3.66 -3.85
N SER A 223 -3.53 4.15 -2.63
CA SER A 223 -2.24 4.75 -2.25
C SER A 223 -1.07 3.76 -2.30
N GLN A 224 -1.26 2.51 -1.85
CA GLN A 224 -0.23 1.48 -1.94
C GLN A 224 0.06 1.12 -3.40
N TYR A 225 -0.97 1.04 -4.22
CA TYR A 225 -0.80 0.72 -5.63
C TYR A 225 -0.11 1.84 -6.39
N PHE A 226 -0.48 3.09 -6.10
CA PHE A 226 0.12 4.25 -6.73
C PHE A 226 1.64 4.31 -6.48
N ILE A 227 2.09 4.12 -5.23
CA ILE A 227 3.53 4.12 -4.94
C ILE A 227 4.25 2.94 -5.58
N ASN A 228 3.65 1.74 -5.57
CA ASN A 228 4.29 0.57 -6.17
C ASN A 228 4.44 0.72 -7.68
N ASN A 229 3.42 1.23 -8.37
CA ASN A 229 3.49 1.50 -9.81
C ASN A 229 4.57 2.55 -10.11
N LEU A 230 4.65 3.63 -9.32
CA LEU A 230 5.68 4.65 -9.49
C LEU A 230 7.10 4.09 -9.31
N LEU A 231 7.32 3.29 -8.25
CA LEU A 231 8.62 2.67 -7.99
C LEU A 231 9.02 1.72 -9.13
N LEU A 232 8.10 0.85 -9.57
CA LEU A 232 8.36 -0.11 -10.63
C LEU A 232 8.66 0.59 -11.97
N ASN A 233 7.92 1.64 -12.33
CA ASN A 233 8.17 2.43 -13.53
C ASN A 233 9.52 3.14 -13.49
N ALA A 234 10.02 3.48 -12.30
CA ALA A 234 11.37 4.03 -12.09
C ALA A 234 12.46 2.94 -11.97
N GLY A 235 12.13 1.65 -12.15
CA GLY A 235 13.07 0.54 -12.01
C GLY A 235 13.50 0.25 -10.56
N ILE A 236 12.75 0.76 -9.58
CA ILE A 236 13.01 0.56 -8.15
C ILE A 236 12.15 -0.59 -7.66
N GLN A 237 12.81 -1.61 -7.11
CA GLN A 237 12.10 -2.72 -6.47
C GLN A 237 11.37 -2.25 -5.21
N PRO A 238 10.12 -2.67 -4.95
CA PRO A 238 9.41 -2.31 -3.72
C PRO A 238 10.19 -2.65 -2.44
N GLY A 239 11.00 -3.71 -2.45
CA GLY A 239 11.88 -4.07 -1.32
C GLY A 239 13.04 -3.11 -1.07
N ALA A 240 13.30 -2.16 -1.98
CA ALA A 240 14.36 -1.17 -1.85
C ALA A 240 13.95 0.07 -1.02
N VAL A 241 12.71 0.12 -0.52
CA VAL A 241 12.21 1.17 0.38
C VAL A 241 11.66 0.54 1.67
N LYS A 242 11.50 1.36 2.72
CA LYS A 242 10.92 0.94 4.00
C LYS A 242 9.46 1.34 4.04
N HIS A 243 8.57 0.39 4.31
CA HIS A 243 7.13 0.62 4.30
C HIS A 243 6.59 0.80 5.71
N LYS A 244 5.76 1.83 5.90
CA LYS A 244 4.88 1.99 7.07
C LYS A 244 3.44 2.01 6.57
N PHE A 245 2.56 1.29 7.24
CA PHE A 245 1.17 1.15 6.79
C PHE A 245 0.20 1.80 7.77
N THR A 246 -0.84 2.44 7.26
CA THR A 246 -2.00 2.91 8.04
C THR A 246 -3.28 2.28 7.49
N ALA A 247 -4.40 2.43 8.20
CA ALA A 247 -5.70 2.00 7.70
C ALA A 247 -6.23 2.94 6.60
N THR A 248 -6.04 4.25 6.77
CA THR A 248 -6.54 5.26 5.82
C THR A 248 -5.43 6.17 5.30
N ALA A 249 -5.65 6.75 4.11
CA ALA A 249 -4.71 7.68 3.48
C ALA A 249 -4.57 8.99 4.28
N PHE A 250 -5.61 9.36 5.03
CA PHE A 250 -5.58 10.50 5.95
C PHE A 250 -4.70 10.24 7.17
N GLU A 251 -4.75 9.04 7.73
CA GLU A 251 -3.82 8.65 8.79
C GLU A 251 -2.37 8.62 8.30
N ALA A 252 -2.11 8.21 7.05
CA ALA A 252 -0.78 8.28 6.46
C ALA A 252 -0.28 9.74 6.36
N ALA A 253 -1.15 10.65 5.95
CA ALA A 253 -0.86 12.08 5.92
C ALA A 253 -0.56 12.63 7.33
N ALA A 254 -1.40 12.31 8.32
CA ALA A 254 -1.20 12.70 9.71
C ALA A 254 0.11 12.14 10.29
N ALA A 255 0.44 10.88 9.99
CA ALA A 255 1.69 10.24 10.40
C ALA A 255 2.91 10.96 9.84
N PHE A 256 2.92 11.28 8.54
CA PHE A 256 4.02 12.02 7.91
C PHE A 256 4.19 13.42 8.48
N VAL A 257 3.08 14.08 8.78
CA VAL A 257 3.09 15.41 9.37
C VAL A 257 3.67 15.39 10.79
N ALA A 258 3.31 14.38 11.60
CA ALA A 258 3.77 14.26 12.98
C ALA A 258 5.20 13.68 13.13
N ASP A 259 5.60 12.74 12.27
CA ASP A 259 6.86 12.00 12.38
C ASP A 259 7.86 12.46 11.29
N ARG A 260 8.84 13.26 11.70
CA ARG A 260 9.91 13.76 10.81
C ARG A 260 10.84 12.67 10.27
N SER A 261 10.83 11.47 10.84
CA SER A 261 11.60 10.33 10.31
C SER A 261 10.98 9.69 9.07
N ILE A 262 9.73 10.04 8.74
CA ILE A 262 9.08 9.59 7.52
C ILE A 262 9.48 10.53 6.38
N ASP A 263 10.00 9.93 5.32
CA ASP A 263 10.56 10.64 4.16
C ASP A 263 9.48 10.98 3.12
N ALA A 264 8.43 10.16 3.02
CA ALA A 264 7.34 10.34 2.08
C ALA A 264 6.01 9.79 2.61
N CYS A 265 4.89 10.39 2.21
CA CYS A 265 3.57 9.79 2.33
C CYS A 265 2.82 9.76 1.01
N VAL A 266 1.91 8.80 0.88
CA VAL A 266 0.92 8.78 -0.22
C VAL A 266 -0.46 9.03 0.37
N SER A 267 -1.14 10.03 -0.18
CA SER A 267 -2.47 10.43 0.24
C SER A 267 -3.22 11.09 -0.93
N TRP A 268 -4.34 11.75 -0.65
CA TRP A 268 -5.16 12.44 -1.64
C TRP A 268 -5.69 13.79 -1.13
N ALA A 269 -6.35 14.54 -2.01
CA ALA A 269 -6.84 15.89 -1.71
C ALA A 269 -7.87 15.92 -0.55
N PRO A 270 -7.81 16.89 0.37
CA PRO A 270 -7.02 18.11 0.29
C PRO A 270 -5.64 18.00 0.94
N ASP A 271 -5.34 16.92 1.65
CA ASP A 271 -4.15 16.82 2.52
C ASP A 271 -2.85 16.96 1.72
N ILE A 272 -2.78 16.37 0.52
CA ILE A 272 -1.60 16.48 -0.36
C ILE A 272 -1.26 17.91 -0.78
N TYR A 273 -2.25 18.82 -0.78
CA TYR A 273 -2.05 20.24 -1.12
C TYR A 273 -1.76 21.07 0.12
N LYS A 274 -2.45 20.79 1.23
CA LYS A 274 -2.25 21.52 2.49
C LYS A 274 -0.89 21.28 3.12
N ILE A 275 -0.33 20.06 3.00
CA ILE A 275 0.95 19.73 3.64
C ILE A 275 2.09 20.60 3.08
N PRO A 276 2.36 20.67 1.76
CA PRO A 276 3.38 21.56 1.22
C PRO A 276 3.17 23.05 1.53
N GLU A 277 1.92 23.50 1.62
CA GLU A 277 1.60 24.89 1.95
C GLU A 277 1.93 25.25 3.40
N LYS A 278 1.74 24.32 4.33
CA LYS A 278 1.80 24.57 5.77
C LYS A 278 3.01 23.96 6.48
N VAL A 279 3.63 22.94 5.89
CA VAL A 279 4.78 22.21 6.44
C VAL A 279 6.01 22.53 5.61
N LYS A 280 6.84 23.45 6.12
CA LYS A 280 8.13 23.80 5.51
C LYS A 280 8.99 22.55 5.29
N GLY A 281 9.76 22.52 4.21
CA GLY A 281 10.63 21.37 3.92
C GLY A 281 9.89 20.21 3.26
N THR A 282 8.69 20.44 2.72
CA THR A 282 7.90 19.41 2.03
C THR A 282 7.39 19.87 0.68
N ARG A 283 7.22 18.92 -0.24
CA ARG A 283 6.76 19.16 -1.61
C ARG A 283 6.01 17.97 -2.15
N ILE A 284 5.19 18.20 -3.18
CA ILE A 284 4.67 17.12 -4.01
C ILE A 284 5.80 16.59 -4.90
N LEU A 285 6.01 15.28 -4.89
CA LEU A 285 6.91 14.60 -5.80
C LEU A 285 6.28 14.58 -7.19
N ARG A 286 6.98 15.18 -8.16
CA ARG A 286 6.60 15.13 -9.57
C ARG A 286 7.52 14.13 -10.27
N GLY A 287 6.93 13.30 -11.14
CA GLY A 287 7.66 12.36 -11.99
C GLY A 287 8.53 13.08 -13.02
#